data_AF-A0A916QWF5-F1
#
_entry.id   AF-A0A916QWF5-F1
#
_cell.length_a   1.000
_cell.length_b   1.000
_cell.length_c   1.000
_cell.angle_alpha   90.00
_cell.angle_beta   90.00
_cell.angle_gamma   90.00
#
_symmetry.space_group_name_H-M   'P 1'
#
loop_
_entity.id
_entity.type
_entity.pdbx_description
1 polymer ?
#
loop_
_entity_poly.entity_id
_entity_poly.type
_entity_poly.pdbx_seq_one_letter_code
_entity_poly.pdbx_strand_id
1 'polypeptide(L)'
;MDVHMSPEVLEGLRRARTQELERSARLRVVVGEDVYPVLRNWDGGFALSVDAPPLRGTVEFCNGARLLHECLIVCSAQEGAEMVYEYKRLSRVTEGRVLDFEQADNAPVAYLSAPEA
;
A
#
# COMPACT_ATOMS: atom_id res chain seq x y z
N MET A 1 -12.88 33.73 9.04
CA MET A 1 -11.68 33.20 9.72
C MET A 1 -10.52 33.24 8.73
N ASP A 2 -9.53 34.10 8.95
CA ASP A 2 -8.30 34.10 8.15
C ASP A 2 -7.38 33.01 8.69
N VAL A 3 -7.05 32.01 7.87
CA VAL A 3 -6.13 30.93 8.24
C VAL A 3 -4.72 31.46 8.05
N HIS A 4 -4.16 32.04 9.12
CA HIS A 4 -2.77 32.47 9.16
C HIS A 4 -1.88 31.27 9.53
N MET A 5 -1.23 30.67 8.53
CA MET A 5 -0.23 29.62 8.74
C MET A 5 1.18 30.20 8.63
N SER A 6 2.05 29.86 9.58
CA SER A 6 3.46 30.25 9.53
C SER A 6 4.14 29.69 8.26
N PRO A 7 5.13 30.41 7.69
CA PRO A 7 5.79 30.02 6.44
C PRO A 7 6.41 28.61 6.49
N GLU A 8 6.90 28.19 7.65
CA GLU A 8 7.46 26.85 7.87
C GLU A 8 6.40 25.75 7.74
N VAL A 9 5.17 26.00 8.20
CA VAL A 9 4.05 25.05 8.10
C VAL A 9 3.60 24.90 6.64
N LEU A 10 3.53 26.03 5.91
CA LEU A 10 3.21 26.04 4.48
C LEU A 10 4.27 25.29 3.66
N GLU A 11 5.55 25.49 3.99
CA GLU A 11 6.64 24.78 3.31
C GLU A 11 6.63 23.29 3.64
N GLY A 12 6.38 22.91 4.89
CA GLY A 12 6.18 21.52 5.30
C GLY A 12 5.04 20.83 4.53
N LEU A 13 3.90 21.50 4.37
CA LEU A 13 2.75 20.97 3.64
C LEU A 13 3.05 20.82 2.13
N ARG A 14 3.79 21.77 1.54
CA ARG A 14 4.24 21.66 0.13
C ARG A 14 5.16 20.48 -0.07
N ARG A 15 6.16 20.30 0.82
CA ARG A 15 7.08 19.15 0.79
C ARG A 15 6.34 17.83 0.96
N ALA A 16 5.35 17.77 1.86
CA ALA A 16 4.50 16.58 2.03
C ALA A 16 3.75 16.26 0.73
N ARG A 17 3.11 17.27 0.12
CA ARG A 17 2.38 17.12 -1.14
C ARG A 17 3.27 16.63 -2.29
N THR A 18 4.49 17.16 -2.42
CA THR A 18 5.44 16.71 -3.45
C THR A 18 5.83 15.25 -3.24
N GLN A 19 6.17 14.85 -2.01
CA GLN A 19 6.52 13.46 -1.69
C GLN A 19 5.36 12.50 -1.96
N GLU A 20 4.12 12.89 -1.66
CA GLU A 20 2.93 12.09 -1.96
C GLU A 20 2.71 11.91 -3.47
N LEU A 21 2.96 12.95 -4.27
CA LEU A 21 2.91 12.87 -5.73
C LEU A 21 4.02 11.95 -6.28
N GLU A 22 5.25 12.07 -5.79
CA GLU A 22 6.37 11.21 -6.18
C GLU A 22 6.15 9.75 -5.78
N ARG A 23 5.56 9.53 -4.61
CA ARG A 23 5.18 8.20 -4.11
C ARG A 23 4.07 7.59 -4.96
N SER A 24 3.09 8.40 -5.34
CA SER A 24 1.98 7.99 -6.21
C SER A 24 2.45 7.65 -7.62
N ALA A 25 3.41 8.40 -8.17
CA ALA A 25 3.98 8.16 -9.50
C ALA A 25 4.72 6.81 -9.63
N ARG A 26 5.07 6.18 -8.50
CA ARG A 26 5.75 4.89 -8.45
C ARG A 26 4.82 3.72 -8.13
N LEU A 27 3.52 3.99 -7.93
CA LEU A 27 2.53 2.96 -7.62
C LEU A 27 2.25 2.06 -8.83
N ARG A 28 2.25 0.76 -8.58
CA ARG A 28 2.08 -0.28 -9.59
C ARG A 28 1.26 -1.42 -9.02
N VAL A 29 0.52 -2.08 -9.89
CA VAL A 29 -0.20 -3.32 -9.61
C VAL A 29 0.48 -4.43 -10.39
N VAL A 30 0.86 -5.50 -9.71
CA VAL A 30 1.48 -6.68 -10.31
C VAL A 30 0.45 -7.81 -10.31
N VAL A 31 0.29 -8.45 -11.47
CA VAL A 31 -0.60 -9.60 -11.66
C VAL A 31 0.19 -10.70 -12.38
N GLY A 32 0.70 -11.66 -11.61
CA GLY A 32 1.60 -12.67 -12.16
C GLY A 32 2.89 -12.03 -12.65
N GLU A 33 3.12 -12.04 -13.97
CA GLU A 33 4.30 -11.44 -14.61
C GLU A 33 4.03 -10.03 -15.16
N ASP A 34 2.76 -9.61 -15.22
CA ASP A 34 2.34 -8.32 -15.77
C ASP A 34 2.37 -7.20 -14.72
N VAL A 35 2.81 -6.01 -15.13
CA VAL A 35 2.90 -4.84 -14.25
C VAL A 35 2.16 -3.65 -14.86
N TYR A 36 1.21 -3.10 -14.11
CA TYR A 36 0.37 -1.98 -14.52
C TYR A 36 0.62 -0.75 -13.64
N PRO A 37 0.94 0.42 -14.21
CA PRO A 37 1.10 1.65 -13.45
C PRO A 37 -0.26 2.17 -12.96
N VAL A 38 -0.32 2.59 -11.70
CA VAL A 38 -1.54 3.16 -11.10
C VAL A 38 -1.62 4.64 -11.45
N LEU A 39 -2.69 5.03 -12.14
CA LEU A 39 -2.93 6.43 -12.53
C LEU A 39 -3.52 7.23 -11.37
N ARG A 40 -4.41 6.59 -10.59
CA ARG A 40 -5.11 7.19 -9.46
C ARG A 40 -5.45 6.11 -8.43
N ASN A 41 -5.41 6.46 -7.14
CA ASN A 41 -5.83 5.58 -6.04
C ASN A 41 -6.68 6.35 -5.02
N TRP A 42 -7.51 5.64 -4.27
CA TRP A 42 -8.33 6.18 -3.19
C TRP A 42 -8.65 5.09 -2.15
N ASP A 43 -9.29 5.48 -1.05
CA ASP A 43 -9.76 4.53 -0.03
C ASP A 43 -10.89 3.67 -0.62
N GLY A 44 -10.55 2.45 -1.05
CA GLY A 44 -11.49 1.49 -1.65
C GLY A 44 -11.20 1.07 -3.09
N GLY A 45 -10.24 1.70 -3.79
CA GLY A 45 -9.89 1.27 -5.14
C GLY A 45 -8.75 2.03 -5.80
N PHE A 46 -8.58 1.76 -7.09
CA PHE A 46 -7.62 2.43 -7.94
C PHE A 46 -8.05 2.39 -9.40
N ALA A 47 -7.40 3.21 -10.22
CA ALA A 47 -7.59 3.26 -11.66
C ALA A 47 -6.27 3.00 -12.39
N LEU A 48 -6.35 2.21 -13.46
CA LEU A 48 -5.29 1.94 -14.42
C LEU A 48 -5.67 2.55 -15.79
N SER A 49 -4.77 2.47 -16.78
CA SER A 49 -5.11 2.80 -18.17
C SER A 49 -6.24 1.91 -18.68
N VAL A 50 -7.05 2.42 -19.62
CA VAL A 50 -8.06 1.64 -20.35
C VAL A 50 -7.48 0.42 -21.08
N ASP A 51 -6.20 0.44 -21.43
CA ASP A 51 -5.49 -0.71 -22.02
C ASP A 51 -5.29 -1.87 -21.02
N ALA A 52 -5.47 -1.62 -19.72
CA ALA A 52 -5.43 -2.70 -18.74
C ALA A 52 -6.62 -3.64 -18.95
N PRO A 53 -6.41 -4.97 -18.97
CA PRO A 53 -7.49 -5.92 -19.12
C PRO A 53 -8.45 -5.83 -17.91
N PRO A 54 -9.68 -6.36 -18.01
CA PRO A 54 -10.61 -6.44 -16.88
C PRO A 54 -10.13 -7.46 -15.83
N LEU A 55 -9.10 -7.07 -15.08
CA LEU A 55 -8.46 -7.86 -14.03
C LEU A 55 -9.44 -8.17 -12.91
N ARG A 56 -9.40 -9.42 -12.44
CA ARG A 56 -10.16 -9.89 -11.28
C ARG A 56 -9.32 -10.92 -10.54
N GLY A 57 -9.29 -10.83 -9.21
CA GLY A 57 -8.55 -11.77 -8.39
C GLY A 57 -7.55 -11.08 -7.48
N THR A 58 -6.66 -11.88 -6.91
CA THR A 58 -5.60 -11.41 -6.03
C THR A 58 -4.51 -10.73 -6.85
N VAL A 59 -4.13 -9.53 -6.43
CA VAL A 59 -3.08 -8.73 -7.05
C VAL A 59 -2.17 -8.13 -5.99
N GLU A 60 -0.97 -7.79 -6.39
CA GLU A 60 0.05 -7.18 -5.53
C GLU A 60 0.11 -5.68 -5.79
N PHE A 61 -0.13 -4.87 -4.75
CA PHE A 61 -0.04 -3.43 -4.84
C PHE A 61 1.33 -2.96 -4.33
N CYS A 62 2.13 -2.36 -5.21
CA CYS A 62 3.53 -2.07 -4.99
C CYS A 62 3.85 -0.58 -5.14
N ASN A 63 4.88 -0.11 -4.43
CA ASN A 63 5.53 1.17 -4.66
C ASN A 63 6.97 0.92 -5.06
N GLY A 64 7.27 1.03 -6.36
CA GLY A 64 8.55 0.57 -6.90
C GLY A 64 8.77 -0.91 -6.60
N ALA A 65 9.87 -1.25 -5.92
CA ALA A 65 10.20 -2.62 -5.52
C ALA A 65 9.56 -3.06 -4.19
N ARG A 66 8.88 -2.16 -3.47
CA ARG A 66 8.27 -2.47 -2.18
C ARG A 66 6.82 -2.92 -2.36
N LEU A 67 6.52 -4.16 -1.98
CA LEU A 67 5.14 -4.63 -1.82
C LEU A 67 4.48 -3.91 -0.64
N LEU A 68 3.33 -3.28 -0.89
CA LEU A 68 2.56 -2.59 0.15
C LEU A 68 1.48 -3.51 0.72
N HIS A 69 0.72 -4.19 -0.13
CA HIS A 69 -0.33 -5.11 0.27
C HIS A 69 -0.74 -6.02 -0.87
N GLU A 70 -1.19 -7.21 -0.51
CA GLU A 70 -1.91 -8.11 -1.41
C GLU A 70 -3.41 -7.82 -1.26
N CYS A 71 -4.11 -7.67 -2.38
CA CYS A 71 -5.53 -7.33 -2.37
C CYS A 71 -6.32 -8.12 -3.41
N LEU A 72 -7.54 -8.49 -3.04
CA LEU A 72 -8.51 -9.08 -3.96
C LEU A 72 -9.28 -7.94 -4.63
N ILE A 73 -9.20 -7.86 -5.95
CA ILE A 73 -9.84 -6.80 -6.73
C ILE A 73 -10.94 -7.33 -7.65
N VAL A 74 -11.82 -6.42 -8.06
CA VAL A 74 -12.74 -6.62 -9.19
C VAL A 74 -12.71 -5.40 -10.10
N CYS A 75 -12.75 -5.63 -11.41
CA CYS A 75 -13.02 -4.59 -12.39
C CYS A 75 -14.45 -4.07 -12.21
N SER A 76 -14.60 -2.77 -11.95
CA SER A 76 -15.88 -2.14 -11.63
C SER A 76 -16.48 -1.43 -12.85
N ALA A 77 -15.73 -0.49 -13.45
CA ALA A 77 -16.22 0.33 -14.54
C ALA A 77 -15.10 0.90 -15.40
N GLN A 78 -15.41 1.19 -16.67
CA GLN A 78 -14.57 1.99 -17.56
C GLN A 78 -15.06 3.43 -17.56
N GLU A 79 -14.20 4.35 -17.16
CA GLU A 79 -14.50 5.78 -17.08
C GLU A 79 -13.56 6.50 -18.05
N GLY A 80 -14.03 6.68 -19.29
CA GLY A 80 -13.24 7.31 -20.36
C GLY A 80 -11.98 6.51 -20.71
N ALA A 81 -10.81 7.07 -20.40
CA ALA A 81 -9.50 6.48 -20.65
C ALA A 81 -8.93 5.71 -19.44
N GLU A 82 -9.73 5.56 -18.38
CA GLU A 82 -9.33 4.88 -17.15
C GLU A 82 -10.18 3.62 -16.91
N MET A 83 -9.53 2.58 -16.41
CA MET A 83 -10.16 1.34 -15.97
C MET A 83 -10.16 1.30 -14.45
N VAL A 84 -11.35 1.28 -13.83
CA VAL A 84 -11.56 1.39 -12.38
C VAL A 84 -11.70 0.01 -11.74
N TYR A 85 -10.95 -0.20 -10.67
CA TYR A 85 -10.97 -1.41 -9.85
C TYR A 85 -11.31 -1.08 -8.41
N GLU A 86 -12.12 -1.96 -7.81
CA GLU A 86 -12.51 -1.88 -6.40
C GLU A 86 -11.85 -2.99 -5.60
N TYR A 87 -11.43 -2.66 -4.38
CA TYR A 87 -10.93 -3.65 -3.43
C TYR A 87 -12.09 -4.42 -2.80
N LYS A 88 -12.07 -5.74 -2.91
CA LYS A 88 -12.94 -6.64 -2.15
C LYS A 88 -12.32 -7.10 -0.84
N ARG A 89 -10.98 -7.15 -0.78
CA ARG A 89 -10.22 -7.43 0.44
C ARG A 89 -8.87 -6.75 0.35
N LEU A 90 -8.45 -6.05 1.40
CA LEU A 90 -7.07 -5.59 1.57
C LEU A 90 -6.41 -6.40 2.69
N SER A 91 -5.30 -7.08 2.37
CA SER A 91 -4.45 -7.72 3.36
C SER A 91 -3.14 -6.95 3.42
N ARG A 92 -2.99 -6.09 4.43
CA ARG A 92 -1.73 -5.34 4.62
C ARG A 92 -0.61 -6.33 4.92
N VAL A 93 0.53 -6.17 4.25
CA VAL A 93 1.74 -6.90 4.66
C VAL A 93 2.16 -6.35 6.00
N THR A 94 1.97 -7.13 7.05
CA THR A 94 2.48 -6.81 8.39
C THR A 94 3.88 -7.38 8.51
N GLU A 95 4.84 -6.55 8.89
CA GLU A 95 6.20 -7.00 9.18
C GLU A 95 6.17 -7.72 10.54
N GLY A 96 6.08 -9.05 10.53
CA GLY A 96 6.05 -9.86 11.75
C GLY A 96 5.41 -11.23 11.55
N ARG A 97 5.81 -12.20 12.37
CA ARG A 97 5.14 -13.50 12.40
C ARG A 97 3.70 -13.29 12.89
N VAL A 98 2.74 -13.94 12.23
CA VAL A 98 1.38 -14.06 12.77
C VAL A 98 1.50 -14.81 14.09
N LEU A 99 1.21 -14.14 15.20
CA LEU A 99 1.23 -14.74 16.52
C LEU A 99 -0.09 -15.49 16.73
N ASP A 100 -0.01 -16.81 16.91
CA ASP A 100 -1.19 -17.63 17.23
C ASP A 100 -1.70 -17.38 18.67
N PHE A 101 -0.89 -16.73 19.52
CA PHE A 101 -1.16 -16.49 20.94
C PHE A 101 -0.67 -15.10 21.38
N GLU A 102 -1.31 -14.53 22.40
CA GLU A 102 -0.86 -13.30 23.06
C GLU A 102 0.56 -13.47 23.61
N GLN A 103 1.44 -12.51 23.32
CA GLN A 103 2.78 -12.45 23.91
C GLN A 103 2.72 -11.58 25.17
N ALA A 104 3.08 -12.15 26.32
CA ALA A 104 3.20 -11.38 27.55
C ALA A 104 4.33 -10.35 27.44
N ASP A 105 4.16 -9.18 28.07
CA ASP A 105 5.14 -8.07 28.03
C ASP A 105 6.54 -8.49 28.48
N ASN A 106 6.64 -9.49 29.37
CA ASN A 106 7.91 -10.02 29.89
C ASN A 106 8.37 -11.33 29.23
N ALA A 107 7.86 -11.68 28.04
CA ALA A 107 8.20 -12.93 27.39
C ALA A 107 9.73 -13.08 27.21
N PRO A 108 10.30 -14.27 27.51
CA PRO A 108 11.74 -14.48 27.40
C PRO A 108 12.20 -14.33 25.95
N VAL A 109 13.19 -13.47 25.72
CA VAL A 109 13.73 -13.15 24.39
C VAL A 109 14.74 -14.18 23.87
N ALA A 110 15.29 -15.01 24.76
CA ALA A 110 16.27 -16.04 24.42
C ALA A 110 16.30 -17.14 25.49
N TYR A 111 16.78 -18.31 25.09
CA TYR A 111 17.12 -19.40 25.99
C TYR A 111 18.55 -19.23 26.51
N LEU A 112 18.74 -19.26 27.83
CA LEU A 112 20.06 -19.31 28.45
C LEU A 112 20.33 -20.76 28.89
N SER A 113 21.30 -21.40 28.24
CA SER A 113 21.79 -22.70 28.68
C SER A 113 22.58 -22.54 29.98
N ALA A 114 22.52 -23.56 30.84
CA ALA A 114 23.38 -23.63 32.02
C ALA A 114 24.87 -23.63 31.58
N PRO A 115 25.77 -23.02 32.36
CA PRO A 115 27.20 -23.10 32.08
C PRO A 115 27.67 -24.55 32.16
N GLU A 116 28.50 -24.96 31.20
CA GLU A 116 29.19 -26.26 31.24
C GLU A 116 30.18 -26.26 32.42
N ALA A 117 30.16 -27.33 33.23
CA ALA A 117 30.96 -27.48 34.44
C ALA A 117 32.32 -28.15 34.17
#